data_AF-A0A0L8I7S3-F1
#
_entry.id   AF-A0A0L8I7S3-F1
#
_cell.length_a   1.000
_cell.length_b   1.000
_cell.length_c   1.000
_cell.angle_alpha   90.00
_cell.angle_beta   90.00
_cell.angle_gamma   90.00
#
_symmetry.space_group_name_H-M   'P 1'
#
loop_
_entity.id
_entity.type
_entity.pdbx_description
1 polymer ?
#
loop_
_entity_poly.entity_id
_entity_poly.type
_entity_poly.pdbx_seq_one_letter_code
_entity_poly.pdbx_strand_id
1 'polypeptide(L)'
;MLEEFQEKLQEEETSRSEIENKLEKMSKILLQVKSGIDHLADRLSHLKTPKGYTASTKLSPSSNEYVLDQLALCEEKLLKLMDDFHDVDLEKVQKQMEDEEFHINIESRLPAYNTRVKLSTQLENIYAESESSREDEPEVLSRSAIKKISQSIIDAKMKKDMPRRRKKTK
;
A
#
# COMPACT_ATOMS: atom_id res chain seq x y z
N MET A 1 -52.51 12.42 36.67
CA MET A 1 -51.66 13.56 37.07
C MET A 1 -50.23 13.12 37.38
N LEU A 2 -49.94 12.45 38.51
CA LEU A 2 -48.56 12.06 38.85
C LEU A 2 -48.03 10.91 37.98
N GLU A 3 -48.87 9.89 37.74
CA GLU A 3 -48.60 8.78 36.80
C GLU A 3 -48.35 9.27 35.37
N GLU A 4 -49.20 10.17 34.86
CA GLU A 4 -49.06 10.73 33.51
C GLU A 4 -47.74 11.52 33.33
N PHE A 5 -47.25 12.18 34.40
CA PHE A 5 -45.96 12.85 34.35
C PHE A 5 -44.79 11.87 34.43
N GLN A 6 -44.92 10.77 35.18
CA GLN A 6 -43.91 9.71 35.19
C GLN A 6 -43.83 8.99 33.84
N GLU A 7 -44.96 8.71 33.21
CA GLU A 7 -45.01 8.06 31.90
C GLU A 7 -44.35 8.94 30.82
N LYS A 8 -44.66 10.24 30.79
CA LYS A 8 -44.01 11.20 29.88
C LYS A 8 -42.51 11.34 30.13
N LEU A 9 -42.08 11.34 31.40
CA LEU A 9 -40.67 11.38 31.73
C LEU A 9 -39.95 10.14 31.20
N GLN A 10 -40.55 8.96 31.38
CA GLN A 10 -39.98 7.70 30.91
C GLN A 10 -39.91 7.66 29.38
N GLU A 11 -40.96 8.14 28.69
CA GLU A 11 -40.96 8.25 27.23
C GLU A 11 -39.84 9.18 26.73
N GLU A 12 -39.69 10.37 27.33
CA GLU A 12 -38.60 11.29 26.97
C GLU A 12 -37.21 10.72 27.29
N GLU A 13 -37.04 10.01 28.41
CA GLU A 13 -35.77 9.35 28.74
C GLU A 13 -35.39 8.27 27.72
N THR A 14 -36.36 7.48 27.26
CA THR A 14 -36.15 6.48 26.21
C THR A 14 -35.81 7.14 24.87
N SER A 15 -36.59 8.15 24.46
CA SER A 15 -36.36 8.93 23.24
C SER A 15 -34.97 9.57 23.23
N ARG A 16 -34.59 10.18 24.35
CA ARG A 16 -33.25 10.75 24.53
C ARG A 16 -32.17 9.70 24.39
N SER A 17 -32.32 8.54 25.03
CA SER A 17 -31.35 7.44 24.91
C SER A 17 -31.21 6.96 23.47
N GLU A 18 -32.32 6.86 22.72
CA GLU A 18 -32.27 6.50 21.31
C GLU A 18 -31.53 7.53 20.46
N ILE A 19 -31.77 8.82 20.71
CA ILE A 19 -31.11 9.91 19.98
C ILE A 19 -29.61 9.94 20.31
N GLU A 20 -29.22 9.76 21.57
CA GLU A 20 -27.81 9.66 21.98
C GLU A 20 -27.11 8.49 21.26
N ASN A 21 -27.76 7.32 21.21
CA ASN A 21 -27.24 6.15 20.49
C ASN A 21 -27.11 6.40 18.97
N LYS A 22 -28.08 7.09 18.36
CA LYS A 22 -28.03 7.46 16.93
C LYS A 22 -26.89 8.43 16.65
N LEU A 23 -26.71 9.43 17.52
CA LEU A 23 -25.63 10.42 17.41
C LEU A 23 -24.27 9.75 17.52
N GLU A 24 -24.07 8.85 18.49
CA GLU A 24 -22.81 8.13 18.65
C GLU A 24 -22.47 7.28 17.42
N LYS A 25 -23.46 6.58 16.85
CA LYS A 25 -23.29 5.82 15.61
C LYS A 25 -22.89 6.73 14.45
N MET A 26 -23.57 7.86 14.27
CA MET A 26 -23.24 8.81 13.20
C MET A 26 -21.84 9.42 13.38
N SER A 27 -21.46 9.74 14.61
CA SER A 27 -20.11 10.22 14.91
C SER A 27 -19.03 9.19 14.56
N LYS A 28 -19.26 7.90 14.85
CA LYS A 28 -18.33 6.82 14.48
C LYS A 28 -18.21 6.69 12.97
N ILE A 29 -19.33 6.72 12.24
CA ILE A 29 -19.35 6.66 10.77
C ILE A 29 -18.58 7.85 10.19
N LEU A 30 -18.83 9.07 10.67
CA LEU A 30 -18.11 10.26 10.20
C LEU A 30 -16.60 10.18 10.43
N LEU A 31 -16.18 9.64 11.57
CA LEU A 31 -14.75 9.43 11.86
C LEU A 31 -14.13 8.41 10.89
N GLN A 32 -14.85 7.33 10.60
CA GLN A 32 -14.42 6.33 9.61
C GLN A 32 -14.31 6.92 8.21
N VAL A 33 -15.29 7.72 7.79
CA VAL A 33 -15.27 8.42 6.49
C VAL A 33 -14.08 9.36 6.42
N LYS A 34 -13.84 10.17 7.46
CA LYS A 34 -12.67 11.06 7.53
C LYS A 34 -11.37 10.27 7.37
N SER A 35 -11.18 9.20 8.14
CA SER A 35 -10.00 8.34 8.04
C SER A 35 -9.86 7.72 6.66
N GLY A 36 -10.97 7.32 6.03
CA GLY A 36 -10.98 6.78 4.66
C GLY A 36 -10.51 7.80 3.63
N ILE A 37 -10.90 9.07 3.78
CA ILE A 37 -10.44 10.17 2.93
C ILE A 37 -8.95 10.44 3.15
N ASP A 38 -8.48 10.46 4.39
CA ASP A 38 -7.05 10.61 4.71
C ASP A 38 -6.22 9.48 4.06
N HIS A 39 -6.67 8.23 4.16
CA HIS A 39 -6.02 7.08 3.52
C HIS A 39 -6.00 7.17 2.01
N LEU A 40 -7.09 7.64 1.40
CA LEU A 40 -7.18 7.84 -0.04
C LEU A 40 -6.19 8.92 -0.48
N ALA A 41 -6.14 10.04 0.24
CA ALA A 41 -5.22 11.14 -0.04
C ALA A 41 -3.75 10.69 0.02
N ASP A 42 -3.39 9.86 1.00
CA ASP A 42 -2.04 9.30 1.15
C ASP A 42 -1.67 8.39 -0.04
N ARG A 43 -2.58 7.49 -0.46
CA ARG A 43 -2.36 6.63 -1.63
C ARG A 43 -2.20 7.42 -2.92
N LEU A 44 -2.91 8.54 -3.06
CA LEU A 44 -2.85 9.40 -4.24
C LEU A 44 -1.75 10.48 -4.15
N SER A 45 -0.93 10.48 -3.09
CA SER A 45 0.10 11.51 -2.85
C SER A 45 1.16 11.56 -3.96
N HIS A 46 1.46 10.42 -4.61
CA HIS A 46 2.45 10.32 -5.67
C HIS A 46 1.97 10.84 -7.03
N LEU A 47 0.65 11.02 -7.20
CA LEU A 47 0.08 11.58 -8.42
C LEU A 47 0.24 13.10 -8.42
N LYS A 48 0.70 13.64 -9.56
CA LYS A 48 0.82 15.09 -9.75
C LYS A 48 -0.57 15.72 -9.68
N THR A 49 -0.72 16.70 -8.78
CA THR A 49 -1.93 17.52 -8.70
C THR A 49 -2.25 18.12 -10.07
N PRO A 50 -3.49 18.00 -10.57
CA PRO A 50 -3.88 18.55 -11.86
C PRO A 50 -3.72 20.07 -11.89
N LYS A 51 -3.34 20.59 -13.07
CA LYS A 51 -3.09 22.01 -13.31
C LYS A 51 -4.44 22.74 -13.34
N GLY A 52 -4.90 23.21 -12.19
CA GLY A 52 -6.21 23.83 -12.04
C GLY A 52 -6.71 23.81 -10.60
N TYR A 53 -6.19 22.89 -9.77
CA TYR A 53 -6.51 22.85 -8.36
C TYR A 53 -5.92 24.07 -7.63
N THR A 54 -6.75 25.08 -7.43
CA THR A 54 -6.50 26.12 -6.43
C THR A 54 -7.17 25.64 -5.15
N ALA A 55 -6.38 25.21 -4.17
CA ALA A 55 -6.88 24.98 -2.81
C ALA A 55 -7.70 26.21 -2.41
N SER A 56 -9.02 26.05 -2.28
CA SER A 56 -9.95 27.19 -2.24
C SER A 56 -9.69 28.10 -1.03
N THR A 57 -8.95 27.61 -0.04
CA THR A 57 -8.57 28.29 1.19
C THR A 57 -7.37 27.57 1.80
N LYS A 58 -6.42 28.29 2.42
CA LYS A 58 -5.36 27.69 3.25
C LYS A 58 -6.00 27.17 4.56
N LEU A 59 -6.72 26.06 4.47
CA LEU A 59 -7.40 25.45 5.59
C LEU A 59 -6.40 24.75 6.50
N SER A 60 -6.66 24.80 7.81
CA SER A 60 -5.85 24.04 8.77
C SER A 60 -6.06 22.55 8.52
N PRO A 61 -5.00 21.71 8.52
CA PRO A 61 -5.11 20.25 8.40
C PRO A 61 -6.01 19.61 9.48
N SER A 62 -6.21 20.30 10.59
CA SER A 62 -7.09 19.86 11.68
C SER A 62 -8.57 20.25 11.50
N SER A 63 -8.89 21.09 10.51
CA SER A 63 -10.27 21.54 10.27
C SER A 63 -11.10 20.47 9.55
N ASN A 64 -12.41 20.41 9.82
CA ASN A 64 -13.30 19.51 9.09
C ASN A 64 -13.44 19.93 7.61
N GLU A 65 -13.28 21.22 7.31
CA GLU A 65 -13.33 21.76 5.96
C GLU A 65 -12.16 21.26 5.09
N TYR A 66 -11.00 20.99 5.71
CA TYR A 66 -9.84 20.39 5.03
C TYR A 66 -10.13 19.00 4.45
N VAL A 67 -11.02 18.22 5.10
CA VAL A 67 -11.42 16.89 4.61
C VAL A 67 -12.19 17.01 3.29
N LEU A 68 -12.99 18.07 3.12
CA LEU A 68 -13.72 18.31 1.88
C LEU A 68 -12.78 18.71 0.74
N ASP A 69 -11.79 19.56 1.02
CA ASP A 69 -10.74 19.93 0.07
C ASP A 69 -9.91 18.71 -0.35
N GLN A 70 -9.50 17.87 0.61
CA GLN A 70 -8.84 16.60 0.32
C GLN A 70 -9.70 15.66 -0.54
N LEU A 71 -11.00 15.56 -0.27
CA LEU A 71 -11.89 14.73 -1.05
C LEU A 71 -11.98 15.21 -2.51
N ALA A 72 -12.11 16.52 -2.72
CA ALA A 72 -12.09 17.12 -4.06
C ALA A 72 -10.77 16.86 -4.80
N LEU A 73 -9.64 17.01 -4.11
CA LEU A 73 -8.32 16.67 -4.67
C LEU A 73 -8.23 15.19 -5.06
N CYS A 74 -8.76 14.29 -4.22
CA CYS A 74 -8.78 12.86 -4.50
C CYS A 74 -9.63 12.56 -5.74
N GLU A 75 -10.80 13.18 -5.85
CA GLU A 75 -11.68 13.05 -7.02
C GLU A 75 -10.97 13.45 -8.31
N GLU A 76 -10.36 14.64 -8.37
CA GLU A 76 -9.67 15.09 -9.58
C GLU A 76 -8.49 14.18 -9.95
N LYS A 77 -7.74 13.71 -8.95
CA LYS A 77 -6.63 12.76 -9.18
C LYS A 77 -7.13 11.41 -9.71
N LEU A 78 -8.25 10.91 -9.20
CA LEU A 78 -8.84 9.65 -9.64
C LEU A 78 -9.43 9.77 -11.05
N LEU A 79 -10.09 10.89 -11.37
CA LEU A 79 -10.58 11.15 -12.73
C LEU A 79 -9.43 11.17 -13.73
N LYS A 80 -8.35 11.89 -13.41
CA LYS A 80 -7.17 11.90 -14.26
C LYS A 80 -6.54 10.51 -14.40
N LEU A 81 -6.50 9.73 -13.32
CA LEU A 81 -6.01 8.36 -13.36
C LEU A 81 -6.88 7.52 -14.31
N MET A 82 -8.20 7.65 -14.23
CA MET A 82 -9.13 6.95 -15.11
C MET A 82 -8.92 7.33 -16.58
N ASP A 83 -8.68 8.60 -16.88
CA ASP A 83 -8.33 9.07 -18.23
C ASP A 83 -6.98 8.51 -18.71
N ASP A 84 -5.95 8.56 -17.86
CA ASP A 84 -4.60 8.06 -18.16
C ASP A 84 -4.61 6.53 -18.45
N PHE A 85 -5.55 5.79 -17.86
CA PHE A 85 -5.72 4.34 -18.05
C PHE A 85 -6.80 3.95 -19.06
N HIS A 86 -7.54 4.89 -19.66
CA HIS A 86 -8.66 4.59 -20.54
C HIS A 86 -8.27 3.71 -21.74
N ASP A 87 -7.10 3.97 -22.33
CA ASP A 87 -6.59 3.27 -23.51
C ASP A 87 -5.45 2.27 -23.17
N VAL A 88 -5.25 1.97 -21.88
CA VAL A 88 -4.16 1.10 -21.41
C VAL A 88 -4.70 -0.30 -21.14
N ASP A 89 -4.17 -1.28 -21.87
CA ASP A 89 -4.41 -2.70 -21.59
C ASP A 89 -3.65 -3.12 -20.32
N LEU A 90 -4.36 -3.12 -19.19
CA LEU A 90 -3.81 -3.45 -17.89
C LEU A 90 -3.26 -4.88 -17.82
N GLU A 91 -3.88 -5.85 -18.51
CA GLU A 91 -3.40 -7.24 -18.51
C GLU A 91 -2.05 -7.34 -19.22
N LYS A 92 -1.92 -6.63 -20.34
CA LYS A 92 -0.65 -6.56 -21.06
C LYS A 92 0.43 -5.83 -20.25
N VAL A 93 0.09 -4.74 -19.56
CA VAL A 93 1.02 -4.03 -18.68
C VAL A 93 1.45 -4.93 -17.52
N GLN A 94 0.52 -5.64 -16.89
CA GLN A 94 0.83 -6.57 -15.80
C GLN A 94 1.78 -7.68 -16.28
N LYS A 95 1.51 -8.27 -17.45
CA LYS A 95 2.40 -9.26 -18.05
C LYS A 95 3.79 -8.70 -18.34
N GLN A 96 3.89 -7.46 -18.82
CA GLN A 96 5.18 -6.78 -19.01
C GLN A 96 5.90 -6.49 -17.70
N MET A 97 5.17 -6.30 -16.59
CA MET A 97 5.76 -6.13 -15.27
C MET A 97 6.33 -7.44 -14.70
N GLU A 98 5.82 -8.59 -15.14
CA GLU A 98 6.33 -9.92 -14.80
C GLU A 98 7.59 -10.30 -15.61
N ASP A 99 7.85 -9.60 -16.73
CA ASP A 99 9.02 -9.87 -17.56
C ASP A 99 10.33 -9.50 -16.83
N GLU A 100 11.29 -10.43 -16.78
CA GLU A 100 12.59 -10.22 -16.12
C GLU A 100 13.36 -9.02 -16.68
N GLU A 101 13.19 -8.70 -17.97
CA GLU A 101 13.80 -7.55 -18.62
C GLU A 101 13.30 -6.22 -18.05
N PHE A 102 12.04 -6.15 -17.64
CA PHE A 102 11.46 -4.98 -16.99
C PHE A 102 12.11 -4.75 -15.62
N HIS A 103 12.27 -5.82 -14.83
CA HIS A 103 12.97 -5.75 -13.54
C HIS A 103 14.43 -5.30 -13.70
N ILE A 104 15.16 -5.82 -14.68
CA ILE A 104 16.55 -5.41 -14.95
C ILE A 104 16.62 -3.92 -15.32
N ASN A 105 15.69 -3.42 -16.13
CA ASN A 105 15.64 -2.02 -16.52
C ASN A 105 15.34 -1.11 -15.32
N ILE A 106 14.35 -1.46 -14.50
CA ILE A 106 14.02 -0.75 -13.25
C ILE A 106 15.25 -0.73 -12.33
N GLU A 107 15.90 -1.88 -12.14
CA GLU A 107 17.08 -1.99 -11.27
C GLU A 107 18.24 -1.12 -11.75
N SER A 108 18.41 -0.96 -13.06
CA SER A 108 19.47 -0.13 -13.64
C SER A 108 19.25 1.39 -13.43
N ARG A 109 18.02 1.80 -13.13
CA ARG A 109 17.64 3.20 -12.90
C ARG A 109 17.53 3.57 -11.41
N LEU A 110 17.83 2.63 -10.52
CA LEU A 110 17.77 2.88 -9.08
C LEU A 110 18.85 3.91 -8.66
N PRO A 111 18.52 4.87 -7.77
CA PRO A 111 19.51 5.80 -7.25
C PRO A 111 20.65 5.09 -6.51
N ALA A 112 21.85 5.69 -6.53
CA ALA A 112 23.06 5.11 -5.91
C ALA A 112 22.94 4.89 -4.40
N TYR A 113 22.02 5.58 -3.72
CA TYR A 113 21.74 5.45 -2.29
C TYR A 113 20.65 4.41 -1.96
N ASN A 114 20.20 3.61 -2.93
CA ASN A 114 19.21 2.58 -2.66
C ASN A 114 19.79 1.49 -1.74
N THR A 115 19.20 1.34 -0.55
CA THR A 115 19.59 0.36 0.47
C THR A 115 18.75 -0.92 0.44
N ARG A 116 17.81 -1.06 -0.52
CA ARG A 116 16.96 -2.23 -0.65
C ARG A 116 17.81 -3.47 -0.92
N VAL A 117 17.71 -4.47 -0.04
CA VAL A 117 18.40 -5.74 -0.19
C VAL A 117 17.76 -6.49 -1.36
N LYS A 118 18.55 -6.84 -2.38
CA LYS A 118 18.08 -7.73 -3.46
C LYS A 118 17.93 -9.13 -2.89
N LEU A 119 16.70 -9.60 -2.78
CA LEU A 119 16.40 -11.00 -2.51
C LEU A 119 16.65 -11.74 -3.84
N SER A 120 17.56 -12.72 -3.84
CA SER A 120 17.76 -13.53 -5.03
C SER A 120 16.52 -14.39 -5.27
N THR A 121 16.13 -14.59 -6.53
CA THR A 121 15.07 -15.56 -6.92
C THR A 121 15.38 -16.98 -6.44
N GLN A 122 16.65 -17.30 -6.23
CA GLN A 122 17.07 -18.55 -5.56
C GLN A 122 16.58 -18.65 -4.12
N LEU A 123 16.50 -17.53 -3.39
CA LEU A 123 15.95 -17.48 -2.04
C LEU A 123 14.45 -17.79 -2.07
N GLU A 124 13.73 -17.25 -3.06
CA GLU A 124 12.31 -17.48 -3.31
C GLU A 124 12.00 -18.96 -3.57
N ASN A 125 12.82 -19.64 -4.37
CA ASN A 125 12.71 -21.09 -4.57
C ASN A 125 12.99 -21.91 -3.29
N ILE A 126 13.89 -21.45 -2.42
CA ILE A 126 14.17 -22.12 -1.14
C ILE A 126 13.00 -21.96 -0.17
N TYR A 127 12.35 -20.78 -0.15
CA TYR A 127 11.12 -20.57 0.63
C TYR A 127 9.93 -21.38 0.05
N ALA A 128 9.80 -21.45 -1.27
CA ALA A 128 8.77 -22.26 -1.93
C ALA A 128 8.97 -23.78 -1.73
N GLU A 129 10.22 -24.27 -1.69
CA GLU A 129 10.50 -25.67 -1.32
C GLU A 129 10.23 -25.96 0.18
N SER A 130 10.35 -24.96 1.06
CA SER A 130 10.04 -25.15 2.49
C SER A 130 8.54 -25.12 2.82
N GLU A 131 7.72 -24.51 1.98
CA GLU A 131 6.25 -24.46 2.11
C GLU A 131 5.56 -25.83 1.87
N SER A 132 6.27 -26.82 1.32
CA SER A 132 5.71 -28.18 1.16
C SER A 132 5.66 -28.99 2.48
N SER A 133 6.08 -28.43 3.63
CA SER A 133 6.16 -29.17 4.88
C SER A 133 5.60 -28.42 6.09
N ARG A 134 4.29 -28.65 6.33
CA ARG A 134 3.54 -28.60 7.60
C ARG A 134 3.17 -27.23 8.19
N GLU A 135 1.85 -27.05 8.30
CA GLU A 135 1.08 -25.89 8.77
C GLU A 135 1.20 -25.44 10.26
N ASP A 136 2.17 -25.89 11.07
CA ASP A 136 2.10 -25.62 12.53
C ASP A 136 3.41 -25.24 13.26
N GLU A 137 4.45 -24.77 12.57
CA GLU A 137 5.65 -24.23 13.24
C GLU A 137 5.91 -22.77 12.80
N PRO A 138 6.29 -21.86 13.72
CA PRO A 138 6.73 -20.54 13.33
C PRO A 138 7.90 -20.71 12.36
N GLU A 139 7.79 -20.05 11.21
CA GLU A 139 8.66 -20.17 10.03
C GLU A 139 10.10 -19.71 10.32
N VAL A 140 10.81 -20.45 11.18
CA VAL A 140 12.19 -20.21 11.55
C VAL A 140 13.04 -21.11 10.68
N LEU A 141 13.68 -20.50 9.67
CA LEU A 141 14.65 -21.18 8.82
C LEU A 141 15.65 -21.97 9.67
N SER A 142 15.75 -23.26 9.40
CA SER A 142 16.70 -24.12 10.10
C SER A 142 18.14 -23.58 9.95
N ARG A 143 18.96 -23.74 10.98
CA ARG A 143 20.37 -23.29 10.97
C ARG A 143 21.16 -23.83 9.78
N SER A 144 20.80 -25.01 9.27
CA SER A 144 21.41 -25.60 8.08
C SER A 144 20.97 -24.89 6.79
N ALA A 145 19.70 -24.49 6.66
CA ALA A 145 19.22 -23.68 5.55
C ALA A 145 19.92 -22.32 5.50
N ILE A 146 20.02 -21.63 6.64
CA ILE A 146 20.73 -20.34 6.76
C ILE A 146 22.21 -20.48 6.35
N LYS A 147 22.87 -21.58 6.74
CA LYS A 147 24.26 -21.85 6.33
C LYS A 147 24.41 -22.09 4.83
N LYS A 148 23.50 -22.85 4.22
CA LYS A 148 23.51 -23.09 2.76
C LYS A 148 23.33 -21.79 1.99
N ILE A 149 22.39 -20.94 2.41
CA ILE A 149 22.14 -19.62 1.82
C ILE A 149 23.38 -18.74 1.96
N SER A 150 23.94 -18.64 3.17
CA SER A 150 25.15 -17.84 3.42
C SER A 150 26.33 -18.29 2.56
N GLN A 151 26.54 -19.61 2.42
CA GLN A 151 27.63 -20.16 1.61
C GLN A 151 27.42 -19.85 0.12
N SER A 152 26.19 -19.99 -0.39
CA SER A 152 25.87 -19.66 -1.79
C SER A 152 26.14 -18.18 -2.12
N ILE A 153 25.81 -17.26 -1.21
CA ILE A 153 26.11 -15.82 -1.37
C ILE A 153 27.62 -15.56 -1.40
N ILE A 154 28.37 -16.23 -0.54
CA ILE A 154 29.84 -16.12 -0.50
C ILE A 154 30.43 -16.66 -1.80
N ASP A 155 29.99 -17.84 -2.25
CA ASP A 155 30.49 -18.47 -3.47
C ASP A 155 30.18 -17.63 -4.72
N ALA A 156 28.97 -17.04 -4.79
CA ALA A 156 28.59 -16.15 -5.88
C ALA A 156 29.46 -14.88 -5.94
N LYS A 157 29.84 -14.32 -4.78
CA LYS A 157 30.72 -13.15 -4.71
C LYS A 157 32.21 -13.47 -4.88
N MET A 158 32.63 -14.69 -4.51
CA MET A 158 34.01 -15.15 -4.60
C MET A 158 34.37 -15.72 -5.98
N LYS A 159 33.37 -16.04 -6.81
CA LYS A 159 33.59 -16.45 -8.20
C LYS A 159 34.01 -15.25 -9.04
N LYS A 160 35.31 -14.97 -9.02
CA LYS A 160 35.99 -14.00 -9.89
C LYS A 160 35.52 -14.19 -11.33
N ASP A 161 34.99 -13.12 -11.94
CA ASP A 161 34.75 -13.04 -13.37
C ASP A 161 36.06 -13.38 -14.11
N MET A 162 36.18 -14.61 -14.59
CA MET A 162 37.29 -15.01 -15.45
C MET A 162 37.01 -14.40 -16.82
N PRO A 163 37.82 -13.43 -17.30
CA PRO A 163 37.61 -12.85 -18.60
C PRO A 163 37.73 -13.96 -19.66
N ARG A 164 36.66 -14.18 -20.43
CA ARG A 164 36.66 -15.07 -21.58
C ARG A 164 37.82 -14.67 -22.50
N ARG A 165 38.86 -15.50 -22.60
CA ARG A 165 39.97 -15.30 -23.54
C ARG A 165 39.39 -15.23 -24.95
N ARG A 166 39.36 -14.04 -25.55
CA ARG A 166 39.07 -13.87 -26.98
C ARG A 166 40.16 -14.59 -27.75
N LYS A 167 39.82 -15.67 -28.47
CA LYS A 167 40.71 -16.29 -29.45
C LYS A 167 41.00 -15.23 -30.53
N LYS A 168 42.26 -14.85 -30.70
CA LYS A 168 42.69 -14.05 -31.83
C LYS A 168 42.55 -14.91 -33.08
N THR A 169 41.62 -14.54 -33.96
CA THR A 169 41.58 -15.03 -35.34
C THR A 169 42.84 -14.56 -36.06
N LYS A 170 43.45 -15.48 -36.80
CA LYS A 170 44.63 -15.26 -37.65
C LYS A 170 44.19 -14.76 -39.02
#